data_AF-A0A924HWS1-F1
#
_entry.id   AF-A0A924HWS1-F1
#
_cell.length_a   1.000
_cell.length_b   1.000
_cell.length_c   1.000
_cell.angle_alpha   90.00
_cell.angle_beta   90.00
_cell.angle_gamma   90.00
#
_symmetry.space_group_name_H-M   'P 1'
#
loop_
_entity.id
_entity.type
_entity.pdbx_description
1 polymer ?
#
loop_
_entity_poly.entity_id
_entity_poly.type
_entity_poly.pdbx_seq_one_letter_code
_entity_poly.pdbx_strand_id
1 'polypeptide(L)' 'MKKIYLLLVLTLGTAQLFSQTLFTYGDKPVGKEEFLRAFNKNKIPVTDKEKSLREYLDLYSKFKLKVKAAQELRLDT' A
#
# COMPACT_ATOMS: atom_id res chain seq x y z
N MET A 1 -38.61 5.46 16.17
CA MET A 1 -37.64 4.76 17.04
C MET A 1 -37.05 3.50 16.41
N LYS A 2 -37.83 2.52 15.90
CA LYS A 2 -37.29 1.28 15.28
C LYS A 2 -36.33 1.51 14.09
N LYS A 3 -36.57 2.56 13.28
CA LYS A 3 -35.73 2.92 12.12
C LYS A 3 -34.32 3.43 12.51
N ILE A 4 -34.15 3.97 13.73
CA ILE A 4 -32.84 4.44 14.23
C ILE A 4 -31.92 3.25 14.52
N TYR A 5 -32.46 2.17 15.08
CA TYR A 5 -31.69 0.96 15.39
C TYR A 5 -31.19 0.26 14.11
N LEU A 6 -31.96 0.32 13.03
CA LEU A 6 -31.56 -0.22 11.72
C LEU A 6 -30.34 0.53 11.15
N LEU A 7 -30.26 1.85 11.38
CA LEU A 7 -29.17 2.69 10.88
C LEU A 7 -27.86 2.47 11.65
N LEU A 8 -27.96 2.20 12.97
CA LEU A 8 -26.81 1.90 13.83
C LEU A 8 -26.13 0.58 13.46
N VAL A 9 -26.92 -0.45 13.09
CA VAL A 9 -26.39 -1.77 12.67
C VAL A 9 -25.63 -1.67 11.34
N LEU A 10 -26.04 -0.79 10.43
CA LEU A 10 -25.40 -0.63 9.13
C LEU A 10 -23.98 -0.05 9.22
N THR A 11 -23.70 0.78 10.23
CA THR A 11 -22.37 1.39 10.40
C THR A 11 -21.30 0.46 10.98
N LEU A 12 -21.70 -0.65 11.61
CA LEU A 12 -20.76 -1.65 12.17
C LEU A 12 -20.17 -2.59 11.10
N GLY A 13 -20.70 -2.58 9.88
CA GLY A 13 -20.32 -3.47 8.79
C GLY A 13 -19.23 -2.95 7.85
N THR A 14 -18.49 -1.89 8.20
CA THR A 14 -17.33 -1.46 7.39
C THR A 14 -16.17 -2.43 7.60
N ALA A 15 -16.26 -3.58 6.94
CA ALA A 15 -15.23 -4.60 6.94
C ALA A 15 -13.93 -4.03 6.37
N GLN A 16 -12.82 -4.35 7.04
CA GLN A 16 -11.47 -4.02 6.61
C GLN A 16 -11.23 -4.61 5.22
N LEU A 17 -11.19 -3.75 4.20
CA LEU A 17 -10.82 -4.16 2.83
C LEU A 17 -9.33 -4.53 2.83
N PHE A 18 -9.03 -5.82 2.95
CA PHE A 18 -7.66 -6.30 2.83
C PHE A 18 -7.25 -6.26 1.35
N SER A 19 -6.37 -5.32 1.00
CA SER A 19 -5.77 -5.28 -0.33
C SER A 19 -4.85 -6.48 -0.53
N GLN A 20 -4.85 -7.07 -1.73
CA GLN A 20 -3.97 -8.17 -2.08
C GLN A 20 -2.49 -7.80 -1.83
N THR A 21 -1.78 -8.61 -1.04
CA THR A 21 -0.33 -8.45 -0.86
C THR A 21 0.39 -8.65 -2.19
N LEU A 22 1.21 -7.67 -2.55
CA LEU A 22 2.00 -7.68 -3.78
C LEU A 22 3.42 -8.21 -3.52
N PHE A 23 4.05 -7.76 -2.44
CA PHE A 23 5.37 -8.24 -1.99
C PHE A 23 5.55 -7.99 -0.49
N THR A 24 6.63 -8.54 0.08
CA THR A 24 7.02 -8.37 1.48
C THR A 24 8.46 -7.86 1.58
N TYR A 25 8.77 -7.14 2.66
CA TYR A 25 10.13 -6.72 2.99
C TYR A 25 10.41 -7.05 4.47
N GLY A 26 11.02 -8.21 4.71
CA GLY A 26 10.96 -8.88 6.01
C GLY A 26 9.51 -9.27 6.34
N ASP A 27 9.07 -9.00 7.57
CA ASP A 27 7.72 -9.37 8.05
C ASP A 27 6.63 -8.35 7.69
N LYS A 28 6.96 -7.30 6.95
CA LYS A 28 6.00 -6.25 6.56
C LYS A 28 5.48 -6.50 5.14
N PRO A 29 4.17 -6.76 4.95
CA PRO A 29 3.56 -6.86 3.63
C PRO A 29 3.31 -5.47 3.02
N VAL A 30 3.37 -5.39 1.69
CA VAL A 30 2.92 -4.24 0.90
C VAL A 30 1.76 -4.67 0.03
N GLY A 31 0.63 -3.97 0.14
CA GLY A 31 -0.56 -4.22 -0.65
C GLY A 31 -0.50 -3.59 -2.04
N LYS A 32 -1.28 -4.16 -2.97
CA LYS A 32 -1.47 -3.63 -4.32
C LYS A 32 -1.91 -2.16 -4.32
N GLU A 33 -2.85 -1.79 -3.46
CA GLU A 33 -3.35 -0.41 -3.39
C GLU A 33 -2.28 0.59 -2.93
N GLU A 34 -1.50 0.24 -1.91
CA GLU A 34 -0.36 1.06 -1.44
C GLU A 34 0.64 1.25 -2.58
N PHE A 35 1.02 0.14 -3.24
CA PHE A 35 1.96 0.17 -4.36
C PHE A 35 1.46 1.05 -5.51
N LEU A 36 0.21 0.86 -5.94
CA LEU A 36 -0.38 1.65 -7.03
C LEU A 36 -0.54 3.12 -6.63
N ARG A 37 -0.85 3.43 -5.38
CA ARG A 37 -0.92 4.81 -4.90
C ARG A 37 0.45 5.49 -5.00
N ALA A 38 1.52 4.79 -4.60
CA ALA A 38 2.88 5.30 -4.71
C ALA A 38 3.30 5.48 -6.19
N PHE A 39 3.08 4.45 -7.02
CA PHE A 39 3.38 4.47 -8.46
C PHE A 39 2.67 5.61 -9.19
N ASN A 40 1.38 5.83 -8.88
CA ASN A 40 0.57 6.84 -9.56
C ASN A 40 0.80 8.27 -9.05
N LYS A 41 1.60 8.48 -7.99
CA LYS A 41 1.78 9.81 -7.37
C LYS A 41 2.46 10.81 -8.31
N ASN A 42 3.37 10.34 -9.17
CA ASN A 42 4.09 11.15 -10.16
C ASN A 42 4.05 10.46 -11.52
N LYS A 43 2.88 10.40 -12.16
CA LYS A 43 2.74 9.77 -13.48
C LYS A 43 3.54 10.54 -14.53
N ILE A 44 4.60 9.91 -15.02
CA ILE A 44 5.29 10.29 -16.25
C ILE A 44 4.66 9.45 -17.37
N PRO A 45 4.36 10.03 -18.55
CA PRO A 45 3.94 9.24 -19.70
C PRO A 45 5.02 8.21 -20.03
N VAL A 46 4.67 6.92 -19.97
CA VAL A 46 5.58 5.82 -20.31
C VAL A 46 5.03 5.05 -21.50
N THR A 47 5.90 4.74 -22.46
CA THR A 47 5.55 3.98 -23.66
C THR A 47 5.34 2.49 -23.35
N ASP A 48 6.12 1.95 -22.41
CA ASP A 48 5.99 0.57 -21.93
C ASP A 48 5.56 0.54 -20.46
N LYS A 49 4.26 0.30 -20.27
CA LYS A 49 3.63 0.28 -18.95
C LYS A 49 4.05 -0.93 -18.13
N GLU A 50 4.25 -2.10 -18.75
CA GLU A 50 4.61 -3.32 -18.02
C GLU A 50 6.03 -3.20 -17.48
N LYS A 51 6.97 -2.80 -18.33
CA LYS A 51 8.35 -2.56 -17.93
C LYS A 51 8.44 -1.53 -16.81
N SER A 52 7.75 -0.41 -16.94
CA SER A 52 7.72 0.63 -15.91
C SER A 52 7.17 0.13 -14.57
N LEU A 53 6.13 -0.71 -14.58
CA LEU A 53 5.60 -1.33 -13.35
C LEU A 53 6.62 -2.26 -12.70
N ARG A 54 7.33 -3.09 -13.48
CA ARG A 54 8.35 -4.02 -12.97
C ARG A 54 9.56 -3.29 -12.40
N GLU A 55 10.04 -2.26 -13.09
CA GLU A 55 11.15 -1.42 -12.63
C GLU A 55 10.78 -0.68 -11.35
N TYR A 56 9.57 -0.10 -11.29
CA TYR A 56 9.11 0.57 -10.09
C TYR A 56 8.88 -0.40 -8.93
N LEU A 57 8.44 -1.64 -9.21
CA LEU A 57 8.31 -2.69 -8.18
C LEU A 57 9.65 -3.00 -7.52
N ASP A 58 10.70 -3.20 -8.30
CA ASP A 58 12.06 -3.43 -7.79
C ASP A 58 12.58 -2.22 -7.01
N LEU A 59 12.45 -1.01 -7.56
CA LEU A 59 12.85 0.23 -6.92
C LEU A 59 12.14 0.44 -5.58
N TYR A 60 10.82 0.27 -5.55
CA TYR A 60 10.00 0.48 -4.37
C TYR A 60 10.29 -0.58 -3.29
N SER A 61 10.52 -1.84 -3.69
CA SER A 61 10.93 -2.91 -2.76
C SER A 61 12.26 -2.58 -2.08
N LYS A 62 13.27 -2.16 -2.86
CA LYS A 62 14.58 -1.73 -2.34
C LYS A 62 14.47 -0.50 -1.44
N PHE A 63 13.63 0.45 -1.79
CA PHE A 63 13.34 1.62 -0.96
C PHE A 63 12.77 1.22 0.41
N LYS A 64 11.77 0.35 0.46
CA LYS A 64 11.16 -0.11 1.73
C LYS A 64 12.18 -0.87 2.60
N LEU A 65 13.06 -1.67 1.99
CA LEU A 65 14.18 -2.31 2.71
C LEU A 65 15.13 -1.28 3.33
N LYS A 66 15.51 -0.24 2.60
CA LYS A 66 16.37 0.83 3.14
C LYS A 66 15.70 1.62 4.26
N VAL A 67 14.40 1.91 4.12
CA VAL A 67 13.61 2.56 5.19
C VAL A 67 13.59 1.68 6.44
N LYS A 68 13.36 0.37 6.29
CA LYS A 68 13.41 -0.56 7.42
C LYS A 68 14.79 -0.53 8.12
N ALA A 69 15.87 -0.59 7.35
CA ALA A 69 17.22 -0.53 7.91
C ALA A 69 17.49 0.80 8.64
N ALA A 70 17.03 1.93 8.10
CA ALA A 70 17.14 3.23 8.75
C ALA A 70 16.36 3.28 10.08
N GLN A 71 15.15 2.72 10.11
CA GLN A 71 14.35 2.61 11.33
C GLN A 71 15.05 1.75 12.39
N GLU A 72 15.65 0.63 12.00
CA GLU A 72 16.41 -0.24 12.90
C GLU A 72 17.63 0.46 13.50
N LEU A 73 18.27 1.34 12.72
CA LEU A 73 19.39 2.16 13.16
C LEU A 73 18.97 3.45 13.89
N ARG A 74 17.67 3.72 14.04
CA ARG A 74 17.11 4.97 14.60
C ARG A 74 17.59 6.23 13.88
N LEU A 75 17.76 6.13 12.56
CA LEU A 75 18.16 7.21 11.66
C LEU A 75 16.96 7.87 10.95
N ASP A 76 15.74 7.61 11.41
CA ASP A 76 14.47 8.06 10.83
C ASP A 76 13.94 9.37 11.43
N THR A 77 14.83 10.16 12.05
CA THR A 77 14.53 11.46 12.66
C THR A 77 14.44 12.61 11.67
#